data_AF-A0A1U8N773-F1
#
_entry.id   AF-A0A1U8N773-F1
#
_cell.length_a   1.000
_cell.length_b   1.000
_cell.length_c   1.000
_cell.angle_alpha   90.00
_cell.angle_beta   90.00
_cell.angle_gamma   90.00
#
_symmetry.space_group_name_H-M   'P 1'
#
loop_
_entity.id
_entity.type
_entity.pdbx_description
1 polymer ?
#
loop_
_entity_poly.entity_id
_entity_poly.type
_entity_poly.pdbx_seq_one_letter_code
_entity_poly.pdbx_strand_id
1 'polypeptide(L)'
;MDGGGEEVFTDGEGQMLPYSARKRDGWATFPFIAGALIGSSIAVSGWANNLIVYMIEKFHVRSIDATQTFNIVAASTSLLPMVAAILADSFLGCFSIVWISSLISILVTIYFYFHYETTSNYVPRF
;
A
#
# COMPACT_ATOMS: atom_id res chain seq x y z
N MET A 1 -36.23 44.37 38.59
CA MET A 1 -36.91 43.17 39.15
C MET A 1 -37.53 42.48 37.95
N ASP A 2 -36.72 41.76 37.18
CA ASP A 2 -36.19 40.40 37.45
C ASP A 2 -37.17 39.32 36.99
N GLY A 3 -36.63 38.35 36.24
CA GLY A 3 -37.28 37.12 35.80
C GLY A 3 -38.07 37.27 34.50
N GLY A 4 -37.76 36.60 33.40
CA GLY A 4 -37.13 35.29 33.27
C GLY A 4 -37.95 34.51 32.24
N GLY A 5 -37.49 34.53 30.99
CA GLY A 5 -38.01 33.72 29.90
C GLY A 5 -36.82 33.29 29.07
N GLU A 6 -36.27 32.13 29.43
CA GLU A 6 -35.11 31.49 28.81
C GLU A 6 -35.36 31.21 27.33
N GLU A 7 -34.83 32.07 26.47
CA GLU A 7 -34.39 31.68 25.13
C GLU A 7 -32.88 31.48 25.19
N VAL A 8 -32.48 30.41 25.86
CA VAL A 8 -31.09 29.91 25.87
C VAL A 8 -30.85 29.21 24.53
N PHE A 9 -30.59 30.00 23.50
CA PHE A 9 -29.73 29.58 22.40
C PHE A 9 -28.39 30.28 22.61
N THR A 10 -27.63 29.81 23.60
CA THR A 10 -26.20 30.14 23.72
C THR A 10 -25.44 29.09 22.93
N ASP A 11 -25.02 29.49 21.74
CA ASP A 11 -23.66 29.36 21.23
C ASP A 11 -22.91 28.18 21.86
N GLY A 12 -23.18 26.98 21.31
CA GLY A 12 -22.35 25.81 21.52
C GLY A 12 -20.98 26.09 20.95
N GLU A 13 -20.17 26.71 21.79
CA GLU A 13 -18.78 27.04 21.62
C GLU A 13 -18.08 25.92 20.86
N GLY A 14 -17.50 26.29 19.71
CA GLY A 14 -16.59 25.43 18.99
C GLY A 14 -15.57 24.94 19.99
N GLN A 15 -15.66 23.65 20.33
CA GLN A 15 -14.62 22.96 21.06
C GLN A 15 -13.37 23.04 20.19
N MET A 16 -12.58 24.07 20.50
CA MET A 16 -11.18 24.23 20.21
C MET A 16 -10.52 22.89 20.51
N LEU A 17 -10.43 22.03 19.50
CA LEU A 17 -9.30 21.11 19.45
C LEU A 17 -8.08 22.00 19.62
N PRO A 18 -7.13 21.67 20.51
CA PRO A 18 -5.81 22.21 20.36
C PRO A 18 -5.33 21.62 19.04
N TYR A 19 -5.60 22.33 17.94
CA TYR A 19 -4.72 22.30 16.80
C TYR A 19 -3.46 22.97 17.31
N SER A 20 -2.72 22.22 18.13
CA SER A 20 -1.28 22.37 18.27
C SER A 20 -0.84 22.72 16.87
N ALA A 21 -0.31 23.93 16.72
CA ALA A 21 0.31 24.39 15.50
C ALA A 21 1.24 23.27 15.08
N ARG A 22 0.75 22.38 14.22
CA ARG A 22 1.45 21.19 13.79
C ARG A 22 2.52 21.79 12.94
N LYS A 23 3.69 21.94 13.53
CA LYS A 23 4.90 22.42 12.87
C LYS A 23 4.94 21.68 11.54
N ARG A 24 4.60 22.40 10.46
CA ARG A 24 4.46 21.84 9.11
C ARG A 24 5.86 21.61 8.58
N ASP A 25 6.60 20.71 9.22
CA ASP A 25 7.94 20.29 8.82
C ASP A 25 7.90 19.34 7.60
N GLY A 26 6.77 19.31 6.87
CA GLY A 26 6.61 18.58 5.61
C GLY A 26 7.32 19.23 4.41
N TRP A 27 7.80 20.46 4.54
CA TRP A 27 8.51 21.19 3.46
C TRP A 27 9.83 20.51 3.07
N ALA A 28 10.50 19.81 3.98
CA ALA A 28 11.73 19.09 3.68
C ALA A 28 11.47 17.78 2.90
N THR A 29 10.31 17.15 3.08
CA THR A 29 9.96 15.89 2.38
C THR A 29 9.39 16.17 0.98
N PHE A 30 8.81 17.36 0.79
CA PHE A 30 8.23 17.79 -0.48
C PHE A 30 9.19 17.70 -1.68
N PRO A 31 10.44 18.24 -1.65
CA PRO A 31 11.35 18.13 -2.78
C PRO A 31 11.78 16.68 -3.06
N PHE A 32 11.87 15.83 -2.04
CA PHE A 32 12.21 14.42 -2.22
C PHE A 32 11.09 13.67 -2.97
N ILE A 33 9.83 13.87 -2.57
CA ILE A 33 8.66 13.27 -3.24
C ILE A 33 8.50 13.85 -4.65
N ALA A 34 8.65 15.16 -4.81
CA ALA A 34 8.59 15.82 -6.12
C ALA A 34 9.68 15.30 -7.06
N GLY A 35 10.92 15.17 -6.58
CA GLY A 35 12.04 14.58 -7.33
C GLY A 35 11.77 13.13 -7.71
N ALA A 36 11.20 12.32 -6.82
CA ALA A 36 10.83 10.94 -7.11
C ALA A 36 9.73 10.85 -8.20
N LEU A 37 8.70 11.69 -8.14
CA LEU A 37 7.64 11.75 -9.14
C LEU A 37 8.16 12.19 -10.52
N ILE A 38 8.98 13.24 -10.54
CA ILE A 38 9.58 13.77 -11.77
C ILE A 38 10.54 12.73 -12.36
N GLY A 39 11.42 12.15 -11.53
CA GLY A 39 12.36 11.12 -11.96
C GLY A 39 11.67 9.87 -12.51
N SER A 40 10.60 9.41 -11.85
CA SER A 40 9.77 8.31 -12.34
C SER A 40 9.10 8.64 -13.67
N SER A 41 8.55 9.85 -13.83
CA SER A 41 7.92 10.30 -15.08
C SER A 41 8.90 10.37 -16.24
N ILE A 42 10.13 10.87 -15.99
CA ILE A 42 11.21 10.91 -16.98
C ILE A 42 11.66 9.48 -17.35
N ALA A 43 11.77 8.60 -16.36
CA ALA A 43 12.17 7.21 -16.60
C ALA A 43 11.14 6.45 -17.46
N VAL A 44 9.84 6.58 -17.15
CA VAL A 44 8.75 5.94 -17.91
C VAL A 44 8.69 6.48 -19.34
N SER A 45 8.74 7.81 -19.51
CA SER A 45 8.71 8.42 -20.84
C SER A 45 9.96 8.08 -21.68
N GLY A 46 11.15 8.07 -21.06
CA GLY A 46 12.40 7.69 -21.70
C GLY A 46 12.43 6.21 -22.12
N TRP A 47 11.98 5.31 -21.25
CA TRP A 47 11.84 3.90 -21.58
C TRP A 47 10.83 3.67 -22.71
N ALA A 48 9.65 4.30 -22.63
CA ALA A 48 8.61 4.19 -23.65
C ALA A 48 9.11 4.61 -25.04
N ASN A 49 9.77 5.77 -25.15
CA ASN A 49 10.32 6.25 -26.40
C ASN A 49 11.44 5.34 -26.93
N ASN A 50 12.35 4.87 -26.06
CA ASN A 50 13.41 3.96 -26.46
C ASN A 50 12.84 2.65 -27.03
N LEU A 51 11.82 2.09 -26.36
CA LEU A 51 11.16 0.87 -26.77
C LEU A 51 10.47 1.00 -28.16
N ILE A 52 9.78 2.11 -28.41
CA ILE A 52 9.10 2.35 -29.69
C ILE A 52 10.13 2.46 -30.82
N VAL A 53 11.21 3.21 -30.63
CA VAL A 53 12.29 3.35 -31.64
C VAL A 53 12.92 1.99 -31.92
N TYR A 54 13.23 1.21 -30.89
CA TYR A 54 13.83 -0.12 -31.05
C TYR A 54 12.92 -1.06 -31.86
N MET A 55 11.61 -1.00 -31.62
CA MET A 55 10.64 -1.85 -32.30
C MET A 55 10.44 -1.48 -33.78
N ILE A 56 10.60 -0.20 -34.12
CA ILE A 56 10.55 0.29 -35.50
C ILE A 56 11.87 -0.04 -36.23
N GLU A 57 13.01 0.25 -35.62
CA GLU A 57 14.32 0.29 -36.29
C GLU A 57 15.03 -1.06 -36.34
N LYS A 58 14.91 -1.89 -35.29
CA LYS A 58 15.57 -3.20 -35.23
C LYS A 58 14.66 -4.34 -35.66
N PHE A 59 13.40 -4.29 -35.27
CA PHE A 59 12.46 -5.36 -35.56
C PHE A 59 11.78 -5.22 -36.94
N HIS A 60 11.94 -4.08 -37.64
CA HIS A 60 11.26 -3.78 -38.92
C HIS A 60 9.76 -4.09 -38.90
N VAL A 61 9.16 -4.01 -37.71
CA VAL A 61 7.75 -4.29 -37.50
C VAL A 61 6.99 -3.08 -38.03
N ARG A 62 5.97 -3.30 -38.87
CA ARG A 62 5.11 -2.22 -39.37
C ARG A 62 4.60 -1.44 -38.16
N SER A 63 4.60 -0.11 -38.20
CA SER A 63 4.22 0.74 -37.05
C SER A 63 2.91 0.30 -36.38
N ILE A 64 1.98 -0.29 -37.13
CA ILE A 64 0.72 -0.86 -36.64
C ILE A 64 0.92 -1.95 -35.58
N ASP A 65 1.81 -2.91 -35.81
CA ASP A 65 2.09 -4.02 -34.88
C ASP A 65 2.97 -3.57 -33.70
N ALA A 66 3.85 -2.59 -33.92
CA ALA A 66 4.63 -1.94 -32.87
C ALA A 66 3.73 -1.18 -31.88
N THR A 67 2.77 -0.41 -32.39
CA THR A 67 1.79 0.29 -31.56
C THR A 67 0.91 -0.68 -30.77
N GLN A 68 0.53 -1.82 -31.34
CA GLN A 68 -0.24 -2.83 -30.60
C GLN A 68 0.53 -3.37 -29.40
N THR A 69 1.81 -3.71 -29.59
CA THR A 69 2.67 -4.20 -28.51
C THR A 69 2.90 -3.12 -27.45
N PHE A 70 3.16 -1.88 -27.87
CA PHE A 70 3.29 -0.75 -26.97
C PHE A 70 2.01 -0.50 -26.17
N ASN A 71 0.84 -0.64 -26.78
CA ASN A 71 -0.45 -0.47 -26.12
C ASN A 71 -0.69 -1.52 -25.02
N ILE A 72 -0.24 -2.77 -25.23
CA ILE A 72 -0.30 -3.83 -24.20
C ILE A 72 0.63 -3.50 -23.03
N VAL A 73 1.83 -2.97 -23.32
CA VAL A 73 2.80 -2.54 -22.29
C VAL A 73 2.25 -1.33 -21.52
N ALA A 74 1.64 -0.36 -22.21
CA ALA A 74 0.99 0.78 -21.60
C ALA A 74 -0.17 0.35 -20.69
N ALA A 75 -1.04 -0.56 -21.16
CA ALA A 75 -2.10 -1.14 -20.34
C ALA A 75 -1.55 -1.86 -19.09
N SER A 76 -0.45 -2.61 -19.23
CA SER A 76 0.22 -3.27 -18.10
C SER A 76 0.77 -2.26 -17.09
N THR A 77 1.33 -1.14 -17.58
CA THR A 77 1.85 -0.04 -16.76
C THR A 77 0.74 0.64 -15.96
N SER A 78 -0.49 0.66 -16.46
CA SER A 78 -1.68 1.15 -15.72
C SER A 78 -2.24 0.13 -14.71
N LEU A 79 -2.07 -1.17 -14.95
CA LEU A 79 -2.49 -2.23 -14.01
C LEU A 79 -1.51 -2.41 -12.84
N LEU A 80 -0.22 -2.18 -13.08
CA LEU A 80 0.85 -2.20 -12.07
C LEU A 80 0.51 -1.40 -10.80
N PRO A 81 0.09 -0.11 -10.86
CA PRO A 81 -0.29 0.65 -9.67
C PRO A 81 -1.56 0.12 -8.99
N MET A 82 -2.50 -0.49 -9.71
CA MET A 82 -3.66 -1.16 -9.10
C MET A 82 -3.23 -2.36 -8.25
N VAL A 83 -2.38 -3.23 -8.80
CA VAL A 83 -1.82 -4.36 -8.05
C VAL A 83 -0.95 -3.87 -6.90
N ALA A 84 -0.12 -2.86 -7.13
CA ALA A 84 0.72 -2.26 -6.09
C ALA A 84 -0.10 -1.61 -4.97
N ALA A 85 -1.25 -0.99 -5.27
CA ALA A 85 -2.15 -0.43 -4.27
C ALA A 85 -2.80 -1.52 -3.42
N ILE A 86 -3.29 -2.61 -4.03
CA ILE A 86 -3.85 -3.77 -3.29
C ILE A 86 -2.78 -4.38 -2.38
N LEU A 87 -1.56 -4.54 -2.89
CA LEU A 87 -0.44 -5.03 -2.10
C LEU A 87 -0.08 -4.05 -0.99
N ALA A 88 -0.03 -2.75 -1.25
CA ALA A 88 0.24 -1.73 -0.25
C ALA A 88 -0.82 -1.76 0.86
N ASP A 89 -2.11 -1.76 0.52
CA ASP A 89 -3.22 -1.85 1.48
C ASP A 89 -3.18 -3.14 2.30
N SER A 90 -2.75 -4.24 1.67
CA SER A 90 -2.52 -5.51 2.35
C SER A 90 -1.35 -5.39 3.34
N PHE A 91 -0.20 -4.88 2.90
CA PHE A 91 1.02 -4.76 3.71
C PHE A 91 0.94 -3.70 4.82
N LEU A 92 0.18 -2.62 4.64
CA LEU A 92 0.10 -1.48 5.56
C LEU A 92 -0.71 -1.76 6.84
N GLY A 93 -1.36 -2.92 7.00
CA GLY A 93 -2.03 -3.19 8.29
C GLY A 93 -2.46 -4.63 8.57
N CYS A 94 -3.09 -5.32 7.62
CA CYS A 94 -3.76 -6.59 7.95
C CYS A 94 -3.01 -7.83 7.45
N PHE A 95 -2.44 -7.79 6.26
CA PHE A 95 -1.81 -8.97 5.66
C PHE A 95 -0.56 -9.41 6.42
N SER A 96 0.25 -8.46 6.89
CA SER A 96 1.43 -8.78 7.70
C SER A 96 1.05 -9.50 9.00
N ILE A 97 0.03 -9.01 9.71
CA ILE A 97 -0.49 -9.65 10.92
C ILE A 97 -1.07 -11.03 10.62
N VAL A 98 -1.88 -11.17 9.56
CA VAL A 98 -2.50 -12.44 9.18
C VAL A 98 -1.44 -13.48 8.81
N TRP A 99 -0.42 -13.09 8.05
CA TRP A 99 0.70 -13.97 7.70
C TRP A 99 1.48 -14.43 8.93
N ILE A 100 1.83 -13.51 9.82
CA ILE A 100 2.57 -13.82 11.04
C ILE A 100 1.74 -14.71 11.97
N SER A 101 0.45 -14.39 12.16
CA SER A 101 -0.48 -15.18 12.98
C SER A 101 -0.65 -16.60 12.43
N SER A 102 -0.73 -16.74 11.10
CA SER A 102 -0.81 -18.04 10.44
C SER A 102 0.45 -18.89 10.68
N LEU A 103 1.65 -18.30 10.56
CA LEU A 103 2.91 -19.00 10.82
C LEU A 103 3.03 -19.44 12.30
N ILE A 104 2.67 -18.55 13.23
CA ILE A 104 2.67 -18.86 14.67
C ILE A 104 1.70 -20.01 14.97
N SER A 105 0.50 -19.99 14.39
CA SER A 105 -0.51 -21.04 14.62
C SER A 105 -0.04 -22.42 14.15
N ILE A 106 0.62 -22.50 12.99
CA ILE A 106 1.18 -23.76 12.47
C ILE A 106 2.30 -24.26 13.39
N LEU A 107 3.21 -23.38 13.82
CA LEU A 107 4.32 -23.74 14.72
C LEU A 107 3.81 -24.27 16.08
N VAL A 108 2.83 -23.60 16.68
CA VAL A 108 2.21 -24.05 17.94
C VAL A 108 1.59 -25.43 17.79
N THR A 109 0.88 -25.67 16.68
CA THR A 109 0.25 -26.97 16.41
C THR A 109 1.28 -28.09 16.28
N ILE A 110 2.39 -27.84 15.57
CA ILE A 110 3.48 -28.82 15.40
C ILE A 110 4.16 -29.10 16.76
N TYR A 111 4.46 -28.06 17.53
CA TYR A 111 5.08 -28.22 18.84
C TYR A 111 4.17 -29.02 19.79
N PHE A 112 2.87 -28.70 19.81
CA PHE A 112 1.89 -29.43 20.62
C PHE A 112 1.76 -30.89 20.18
N TYR A 113 1.71 -31.14 18.87
CA TYR A 113 1.68 -32.50 18.32
C TYR A 113 2.94 -33.29 18.74
N PHE A 114 4.12 -32.70 18.59
CA PHE A 114 5.37 -33.33 18.99
C PHE A 114 5.41 -33.60 20.50
N HIS A 115 4.96 -32.65 21.32
CA HIS A 115 4.88 -32.81 22.76
C HIS A 115 3.88 -33.92 23.17
N TYR A 116 2.74 -34.01 22.49
CA TYR A 116 1.74 -35.07 22.67
C TYR A 116 2.30 -36.44 22.28
N GLU A 117 3.00 -36.54 21.14
CA GLU A 117 3.64 -37.77 20.68
C GLU A 117 4.72 -38.23 21.67
N THR A 118 5.47 -37.28 22.22
CA THR A 118 6.49 -37.54 23.25
C THR A 118 5.82 -38.04 24.53
N THR A 119 4.80 -37.36 25.06
CA THR A 119 4.08 -37.78 26.29
C THR A 119 3.31 -39.10 26.11
N SER A 120 2.74 -39.36 24.93
CA SER A 120 2.08 -40.63 24.61
C SER A 120 3.06 -41.81 24.51
N ASN A 121 4.32 -41.58 24.15
CA ASN A 121 5.35 -42.63 24.12
C ASN A 121 5.95 -42.94 25.50
N TYR A 122 5.81 -42.05 26.48
CA TYR A 122 6.32 -42.26 27.85
C TYR A 122 5.28 -42.80 28.83
N VAL A 123 3.97 -42.74 28.53
CA VAL A 123 2.93 -43.34 29.37
C VAL A 123 2.66 -44.78 28.87
N PRO A 124 3.04 -45.83 29.62
CA PRO A 124 2.67 -47.19 29.25
C PRO A 124 1.15 -47.33 29.28
N ARG A 125 0.57 -47.73 28.14
CA ARG A 125 -0.83 -48.15 28.04
C ARG A 125 -0.97 -49.50 28.75
N PHE A 126 -1.34 -49.45 30.03
CA PHE A 126 -1.82 -50.63 30.76
C PHE A 126 -3.19 -51.07 30.22
#